data_AF-A0A8T3QKS3-F1
#
_entry.id   AF-A0A8T3QKS3-F1
#
_cell.length_a   1.000
_cell.length_b   1.000
_cell.length_c   1.000
_cell.angle_alpha   90.00
_cell.angle_beta   90.00
_cell.angle_gamma   90.00
#
_symmetry.space_group_name_H-M   'P 1'
#
loop_
_entity.id
_entity.type
_entity.pdbx_description
1 polymer ?
#
loop_
_entity_poly.entity_id
_entity_poly.type
_entity_poly.pdbx_seq_one_letter_code
_entity_poly.pdbx_strand_id
1 'polypeptide(L)'
;MSRSLQRVVLSAGWLLIAAIIAIGGAGLVAATANLPGTPGRAELTTAGDAAAAVALGSAQTELIDLAADVERLGELGRGALVALVASEFETLDKAVADGEALARTIDERSAALREQLRLVPGSGPNEAIVWSPETRQRRDLALGAVEATSGLEIAWSRFAAGSTVANRLTVLLVDHDTTAGEAAAQGRAKKYAAGLKTLAAATALLDQAKSLRDALANTVDVDTLTQWIDRNAEYDTALAALFQATIDAKGAITAKQKAAAIAERKAHDLLPANTSGLVIILAEIGRGGLNQAVIGIEETRAKLQAAVDRLTAPASAEPDPPTDGDGQPSEGAPTG
;
A
#
# COMPACT_ATOMS: atom_id res chain seq x y z
N MET A 1 -10.36 -31.76 -77.53
CA MET A 1 -10.42 -30.45 -76.84
C MET A 1 -9.00 -29.92 -76.68
N SER A 2 -8.75 -28.67 -77.08
CA SER A 2 -7.41 -28.06 -76.99
C SER A 2 -7.01 -27.85 -75.53
N ARG A 3 -5.71 -27.97 -75.22
CA ARG A 3 -5.15 -27.73 -73.88
C ARG A 3 -5.50 -26.33 -73.33
N SER A 4 -5.78 -25.36 -74.20
CA SER A 4 -6.27 -24.03 -73.82
C SER A 4 -7.70 -24.06 -73.29
N LEU A 5 -8.61 -24.83 -73.89
CA LEU A 5 -10.00 -24.98 -73.43
C LEU A 5 -10.06 -25.66 -72.06
N GLN A 6 -9.21 -26.66 -71.84
CA GLN A 6 -9.13 -27.39 -70.58
C GLN A 6 -8.62 -26.50 -69.43
N ARG A 7 -7.65 -25.61 -69.71
CA ARG A 7 -7.17 -24.61 -68.73
C ARG A 7 -8.23 -23.57 -68.42
N VAL A 8 -8.97 -23.07 -69.42
CA VAL A 8 -10.05 -22.09 -69.21
C VAL A 8 -11.17 -22.67 -68.36
N VAL A 9 -11.58 -23.92 -68.59
CA VAL A 9 -12.61 -24.60 -67.79
C VAL A 9 -12.13 -24.85 -66.35
N LEU A 10 -10.87 -25.26 -66.16
CA LEU A 10 -10.28 -25.42 -64.83
C LEU A 10 -10.18 -24.09 -64.08
N SER A 11 -9.71 -23.02 -64.74
CA SER A 11 -9.64 -21.68 -64.16
C SER A 11 -11.03 -21.14 -63.79
N ALA A 12 -12.03 -21.34 -64.66
CA ALA A 12 -13.42 -20.94 -64.39
C ALA A 12 -14.03 -21.73 -63.22
N GLY A 13 -13.79 -23.04 -63.15
CA GLY A 13 -14.20 -23.88 -62.02
C GLY A 13 -13.54 -23.45 -60.71
N TRP A 14 -12.26 -23.09 -60.75
CA TRP A 14 -11.53 -22.62 -59.56
C TRP A 14 -12.05 -21.25 -59.09
N LEU A 15 -12.30 -20.32 -60.02
CA LEU A 15 -12.90 -19.02 -59.70
C LEU A 15 -14.30 -19.16 -59.12
N LEU A 16 -15.12 -20.10 -59.62
CA LEU A 16 -16.44 -20.40 -59.08
C LEU A 16 -16.35 -20.91 -57.63
N ILE A 17 -15.42 -21.84 -57.35
CA ILE A 17 -15.20 -22.37 -55.99
C ILE A 17 -14.71 -21.26 -55.05
N ALA A 18 -13.76 -20.44 -55.49
CA ALA A 18 -13.25 -19.30 -54.71
C ALA A 18 -14.37 -18.28 -54.41
N ALA A 19 -15.25 -18.01 -55.38
CA ALA A 19 -16.40 -17.13 -55.19
C ALA A 19 -17.40 -17.70 -54.17
N ILE A 20 -17.70 -18.99 -54.21
CA ILE A 20 -18.59 -19.65 -53.23
C ILE A 20 -18.00 -19.60 -51.82
N ILE A 21 -16.70 -19.86 -51.68
CA ILE A 21 -16.00 -19.78 -50.38
C ILE A 21 -15.99 -18.34 -49.86
N ALA A 22 -15.72 -17.35 -50.72
CA ALA A 22 -15.74 -15.94 -50.35
C ALA A 22 -17.14 -15.47 -49.92
N ILE A 23 -18.19 -15.88 -50.63
CA ILE A 23 -19.59 -15.56 -50.28
C ILE A 23 -19.98 -16.25 -48.96
N GLY A 24 -19.60 -17.52 -48.76
CA GLY A 24 -19.84 -18.24 -47.51
C GLY A 24 -19.10 -17.63 -46.32
N GLY A 25 -17.84 -17.23 -46.52
CA GLY A 25 -17.03 -16.53 -45.52
C GLY A 25 -17.59 -15.16 -45.16
N ALA A 26 -17.98 -14.37 -46.18
CA ALA A 26 -18.62 -13.08 -45.98
C ALA A 26 -19.99 -13.22 -45.27
N GLY A 27 -20.76 -14.27 -45.59
CA GLY A 27 -22.02 -14.59 -44.92
C GLY A 27 -21.84 -14.94 -43.45
N LEU A 28 -20.80 -15.70 -43.09
CA LEU A 28 -20.46 -16.00 -41.69
C LEU A 28 -20.00 -14.75 -40.95
N VAL A 29 -19.12 -13.93 -41.54
CA VAL A 29 -18.67 -12.66 -40.95
C VAL A 29 -19.85 -11.71 -40.73
N ALA A 30 -20.72 -11.55 -41.74
CA ALA A 30 -21.92 -10.74 -41.65
C ALA A 30 -22.91 -11.28 -40.60
N ALA A 31 -23.09 -12.60 -40.51
CA ALA A 31 -23.93 -13.22 -39.49
C ALA A 31 -23.37 -12.96 -38.09
N THR A 32 -22.06 -13.11 -37.89
CA THR A 32 -21.42 -12.83 -36.60
C THR A 32 -21.44 -11.35 -36.22
N ALA A 33 -21.36 -10.45 -37.21
CA ALA A 33 -21.43 -9.00 -37.00
C ALA A 33 -22.84 -8.53 -36.61
N ASN A 34 -23.88 -9.33 -36.88
CA ASN A 34 -25.28 -9.01 -36.62
C ASN A 34 -25.93 -9.87 -35.51
N LEU A 35 -25.13 -10.44 -34.62
CA LEU A 35 -25.64 -11.14 -33.43
C LEU A 35 -26.10 -10.12 -32.36
N PRO A 36 -27.04 -10.48 -31.47
CA PRO A 36 -27.33 -9.68 -30.28
C PRO A 36 -26.03 -9.46 -29.47
N GLY A 37 -25.83 -8.24 -28.96
CA GLY A 37 -24.61 -7.90 -28.20
C GLY A 37 -23.43 -7.42 -29.06
N THR A 38 -23.61 -7.25 -30.37
CA THR A 38 -22.63 -6.61 -31.26
C THR A 38 -23.05 -5.18 -31.65
N PRO A 39 -22.11 -4.32 -32.07
CA PRO A 39 -22.44 -2.97 -32.55
C PRO A 39 -23.41 -2.99 -33.74
N GLY A 40 -23.41 -4.06 -34.56
CA GLY A 40 -24.29 -4.19 -35.72
C GLY A 40 -25.78 -4.34 -35.39
N ARG A 41 -26.14 -4.66 -34.14
CA ARG A 41 -27.53 -4.79 -33.67
C ARG A 41 -27.74 -4.17 -32.28
N ALA A 42 -27.25 -2.94 -32.08
CA ALA A 42 -27.34 -2.22 -30.80
C ALA A 42 -28.78 -2.05 -30.29
N GLU A 43 -29.79 -2.08 -31.17
CA GLU A 43 -31.20 -2.03 -30.77
C GLU A 43 -31.65 -3.23 -29.95
N LEU A 44 -30.94 -4.37 -30.04
CA LEU A 44 -31.26 -5.59 -29.30
C LEU A 44 -30.81 -5.54 -27.85
N THR A 45 -29.82 -4.72 -27.50
CA THR A 45 -29.33 -4.57 -26.11
C THR A 45 -29.90 -3.36 -25.40
N THR A 46 -30.50 -2.41 -26.14
CA THR A 46 -30.97 -1.12 -25.61
C THR A 46 -31.85 -1.25 -24.36
N ALA A 47 -32.78 -2.23 -24.33
CA ALA A 47 -33.64 -2.45 -23.17
C ALA A 47 -32.87 -2.99 -21.95
N GLY A 48 -31.90 -3.89 -22.17
CA GLY A 48 -31.04 -4.42 -21.11
C GLY A 48 -30.08 -3.36 -20.57
N ASP A 49 -29.50 -2.55 -21.46
CA ASP A 49 -28.62 -1.42 -21.09
C ASP A 49 -29.40 -0.38 -20.26
N ALA A 50 -30.61 -0.02 -20.67
CA ALA A 50 -31.47 0.91 -19.93
C ALA A 50 -31.87 0.36 -18.54
N ALA A 51 -32.13 -0.95 -18.44
CA ALA A 51 -32.43 -1.60 -17.16
C ALA A 51 -31.20 -1.65 -16.22
N ALA A 52 -30.00 -1.80 -16.77
CA ALA A 52 -28.75 -1.82 -16.00
C ALA A 52 -28.26 -0.40 -15.61
N ALA A 53 -28.61 0.63 -16.39
CA ALA A 53 -28.07 1.98 -16.26
C ALA A 53 -28.21 2.59 -14.86
N VAL A 54 -29.37 2.42 -14.21
CA VAL A 54 -29.61 2.97 -12.86
C VAL A 54 -28.72 2.28 -11.83
N ALA A 55 -28.63 0.95 -11.86
CA ALA A 55 -27.82 0.19 -10.92
C ALA A 55 -26.32 0.46 -11.11
N LEU A 56 -25.84 0.52 -12.36
CA LEU A 56 -24.45 0.84 -12.67
C LEU A 56 -24.10 2.32 -12.37
N GLY A 57 -25.06 3.23 -12.51
CA GLY A 57 -24.92 4.63 -12.09
C GLY A 57 -24.76 4.75 -10.58
N SER A 58 -25.61 4.06 -9.81
CA SER A 58 -25.50 4.02 -8.34
C SER A 58 -24.17 3.40 -7.89
N ALA A 59 -23.76 2.30 -8.52
CA ALA A 59 -22.49 1.64 -8.21
C ALA A 59 -21.28 2.55 -8.50
N GLN A 60 -21.36 3.37 -9.55
CA GLN A 60 -20.31 4.35 -9.85
C GLN A 60 -20.23 5.45 -8.79
N THR A 61 -21.37 5.98 -8.32
CA THR A 61 -21.36 6.94 -7.21
C THR A 61 -20.76 6.33 -5.95
N GLU A 62 -21.14 5.09 -5.62
CA GLU A 62 -20.58 4.37 -4.47
C GLU A 62 -19.06 4.16 -4.61
N LEU A 63 -18.56 3.85 -5.81
CA LEU A 63 -17.12 3.75 -6.08
C LEU A 63 -16.36 5.07 -5.90
N ILE A 64 -16.98 6.20 -6.25
CA ILE A 64 -16.39 7.52 -6.03
C ILE A 64 -16.25 7.79 -4.52
N ASP A 65 -17.29 7.51 -3.75
CA ASP A 65 -17.26 7.69 -2.30
C ASP A 65 -16.25 6.73 -1.64
N LEU A 66 -16.16 5.49 -2.13
CA LEU A 66 -15.16 4.52 -1.68
C LEU A 66 -13.73 4.98 -2.00
N ALA A 67 -13.51 5.65 -3.15
CA ALA A 67 -12.21 6.22 -3.50
C ALA A 67 -11.80 7.33 -2.51
N ALA A 68 -12.74 8.19 -2.13
CA ALA A 68 -12.52 9.22 -1.12
C ALA A 68 -12.20 8.63 0.26
N ASP A 69 -12.89 7.56 0.66
CA ASP A 69 -12.61 6.84 1.92
C ASP A 69 -11.20 6.22 1.92
N VAL A 70 -10.78 5.59 0.81
CA VAL A 70 -9.44 5.02 0.68
C VAL A 70 -8.36 6.11 0.68
N GLU A 71 -8.62 7.26 0.04
CA GLU A 71 -7.74 8.42 0.13
C GLU A 71 -7.60 8.91 1.57
N ARG A 72 -8.72 9.03 2.29
CA ARG A 72 -8.73 9.43 3.70
C ARG A 72 -7.96 8.44 4.57
N LEU A 73 -8.05 7.14 4.29
CA LEU A 73 -7.27 6.12 4.96
C LEU A 73 -5.76 6.31 4.73
N GLY A 74 -5.35 6.65 3.49
CA GLY A 74 -3.97 6.98 3.16
C GLY A 74 -3.46 8.23 3.90
N GLU A 75 -4.29 9.27 4.03
CA GLU A 75 -3.97 10.46 4.84
C GLU A 75 -3.75 10.12 6.31
N LEU A 76 -4.63 9.31 6.90
CA LEU A 76 -4.48 8.85 8.28
C LEU A 76 -3.18 8.06 8.46
N GLY A 77 -2.84 7.18 7.51
CA GLY A 77 -1.59 6.43 7.52
C GLY A 77 -0.35 7.32 7.48
N ARG A 78 -0.33 8.32 6.58
CA ARG A 78 0.75 9.31 6.50
C ARG A 78 0.83 10.18 7.76
N GLY A 79 -0.31 10.63 8.29
CA GLY A 79 -0.39 11.41 9.53
C GLY A 79 0.13 10.62 10.74
N ALA A 80 -0.24 9.35 10.86
CA ALA A 80 0.25 8.45 11.89
C ALA A 80 1.78 8.26 11.84
N LEU A 81 2.36 8.10 10.64
CA LEU A 81 3.83 8.03 10.49
C LEU A 81 4.53 9.31 10.94
N VAL A 82 3.97 10.48 10.62
CA VAL A 82 4.49 11.78 11.07
C VAL A 82 4.41 11.89 12.59
N ALA A 83 3.25 11.55 13.17
CA ALA A 83 3.04 11.57 14.62
C ALA A 83 4.01 10.63 15.36
N LEU A 84 4.26 9.44 14.82
CA LEU A 84 5.22 8.49 15.38
C LEU A 84 6.64 9.09 15.44
N VAL A 85 7.10 9.67 14.33
CA VAL A 85 8.44 10.30 14.26
C VAL A 85 8.54 11.52 15.18
N ALA A 86 7.45 12.29 15.31
CA ALA A 86 7.36 13.44 16.21
C ALA A 86 7.14 13.05 17.68
N SER A 87 6.97 11.75 17.99
CA SER A 87 6.60 11.25 19.32
C SER A 87 5.27 11.82 19.86
N GLU A 88 4.33 12.14 18.96
CA GLU A 88 2.98 12.62 19.27
C GLU A 88 2.01 11.42 19.43
N PHE A 89 2.16 10.67 20.51
CA PHE A 89 1.47 9.38 20.67
C PHE A 89 -0.05 9.48 20.76
N GLU A 90 -0.59 10.56 21.32
CA GLU A 90 -2.04 10.79 21.33
C GLU A 90 -2.60 10.99 19.91
N THR A 91 -1.87 11.73 19.07
CA THR A 91 -2.20 11.91 17.65
C THR A 91 -2.10 10.57 16.89
N LEU A 92 -1.06 9.78 17.17
CA LEU A 92 -0.87 8.45 16.60
C LEU A 92 -2.03 7.50 16.96
N ASP A 93 -2.36 7.39 18.24
CA ASP A 93 -3.42 6.49 18.73
C ASP A 93 -4.77 6.87 18.12
N LYS A 94 -5.07 8.17 18.04
CA LYS A 94 -6.27 8.67 17.38
C LYS A 94 -6.30 8.31 15.89
N ALA A 95 -5.20 8.53 15.16
CA ALA A 95 -5.13 8.21 13.74
C ALA A 95 -5.31 6.70 13.48
N VAL A 96 -4.69 5.85 14.31
CA VAL A 96 -4.83 4.39 14.27
C VAL A 96 -6.28 3.96 14.48
N ALA A 97 -6.95 4.50 15.50
CA ALA A 97 -8.33 4.17 15.82
C ALA A 97 -9.31 4.65 14.73
N ASP A 98 -9.16 5.90 14.27
CA ASP A 98 -9.99 6.48 13.21
C ASP A 98 -9.84 5.67 11.90
N GLY A 99 -8.62 5.24 11.57
CA GLY A 99 -8.38 4.44 10.38
C GLY A 99 -8.86 2.99 10.49
N GLU A 100 -8.91 2.40 11.69
CA GLU A 100 -9.47 1.05 11.88
C GLU A 100 -10.98 1.06 11.63
N ALA A 101 -11.67 2.06 12.17
CA ALA A 101 -13.09 2.27 11.90
C ALA A 101 -13.36 2.51 10.40
N LEU A 102 -12.51 3.31 9.74
CA LEU A 102 -12.64 3.59 8.32
C LEU A 102 -12.36 2.37 7.44
N ALA A 103 -11.30 1.59 7.72
CA ALA A 103 -10.95 0.41 6.96
C ALA A 103 -12.05 -0.67 7.03
N ARG A 104 -12.68 -0.84 8.20
CA ARG A 104 -13.85 -1.71 8.36
C ARG A 104 -15.05 -1.23 7.55
N THR A 105 -15.32 0.08 7.58
CA THR A 105 -16.39 0.69 6.79
C THR A 105 -16.17 0.46 5.28
N ILE A 106 -14.93 0.63 4.80
CA ILE A 106 -14.54 0.35 3.42
C ILE A 106 -14.81 -1.12 3.07
N ASP A 107 -14.42 -2.08 3.91
CA ASP A 107 -14.62 -3.50 3.64
C ASP A 107 -16.12 -3.88 3.56
N GLU A 108 -16.92 -3.38 4.51
CA GLU A 108 -18.38 -3.58 4.54
C GLU A 108 -19.06 -2.98 3.28
N ARG A 109 -18.71 -1.74 2.92
CA ARG A 109 -19.24 -1.06 1.72
C ARG A 109 -18.82 -1.79 0.44
N SER A 110 -17.56 -2.20 0.35
CA SER A 110 -17.05 -2.98 -0.78
C SER A 110 -17.75 -4.34 -0.92
N ALA A 111 -18.02 -5.03 0.19
CA ALA A 111 -18.78 -6.27 0.17
C ALA A 111 -20.20 -6.06 -0.36
N ALA A 112 -20.90 -5.03 0.14
CA ALA A 112 -22.25 -4.67 -0.31
C ALA A 112 -22.28 -4.28 -1.80
N LEU A 113 -21.33 -3.45 -2.24
CA LEU A 113 -21.24 -3.00 -3.63
C LEU A 113 -20.94 -4.16 -4.59
N ARG A 114 -20.06 -5.10 -4.19
CA ARG A 114 -19.78 -6.32 -4.98
C ARG A 114 -21.04 -7.15 -5.18
N GLU A 115 -21.89 -7.26 -4.16
CA GLU A 115 -23.16 -7.97 -4.28
C GLU A 115 -24.15 -7.23 -5.19
N GLN A 116 -24.27 -5.91 -5.02
CA GLN A 116 -25.11 -5.08 -5.90
C GLN A 116 -24.71 -5.22 -7.39
N LEU A 117 -23.41 -5.21 -7.67
CA LEU A 117 -22.87 -5.36 -9.03
C LEU A 117 -23.15 -6.75 -9.64
N ARG A 118 -23.27 -7.80 -8.82
CA ARG A 118 -23.66 -9.15 -9.29
C ARG A 118 -25.15 -9.28 -9.57
N LEU A 119 -25.97 -8.45 -8.91
CA LEU A 119 -27.43 -8.45 -9.02
C LEU A 119 -27.97 -7.43 -10.04
N VAL A 120 -27.11 -6.77 -10.82
CA VAL A 120 -27.53 -5.81 -11.86
C VAL A 120 -28.50 -6.49 -12.84
N PRO A 121 -29.64 -5.87 -13.17
CA PRO A 121 -30.64 -6.46 -14.08
C PRO A 121 -30.05 -6.86 -15.44
N GLY A 122 -30.20 -8.14 -15.80
CA GLY A 122 -29.61 -8.72 -17.02
C GLY A 122 -28.29 -9.46 -16.81
N SER A 123 -27.75 -9.47 -15.57
CA SER A 123 -26.62 -10.32 -15.20
C SER A 123 -26.98 -11.81 -15.29
N GLY A 124 -26.00 -12.64 -15.63
CA GLY A 124 -26.13 -14.10 -15.65
C GLY A 124 -25.69 -14.73 -16.98
N PRO A 125 -26.07 -15.99 -17.24
CA PRO A 125 -25.57 -16.75 -18.40
C PRO A 125 -25.85 -16.11 -19.78
N ASN A 126 -26.83 -15.21 -19.85
CA ASN A 126 -27.27 -14.55 -21.08
C ASN A 126 -26.79 -13.11 -21.19
N GLU A 127 -25.90 -12.63 -20.32
CA GLU A 127 -25.47 -11.22 -20.31
C GLU A 127 -24.92 -10.74 -21.66
N ALA A 128 -24.25 -11.62 -22.41
CA ALA A 128 -23.64 -11.28 -23.70
C ALA A 128 -24.66 -10.98 -24.81
N ILE A 129 -25.92 -11.38 -24.64
CA ILE A 129 -27.01 -11.10 -25.59
C ILE A 129 -28.03 -10.09 -25.03
N VAL A 130 -27.96 -9.78 -23.74
CA VAL A 130 -28.86 -8.82 -23.05
C VAL A 130 -28.22 -7.45 -22.94
N TRP A 131 -26.90 -7.37 -22.79
CA TRP A 131 -26.15 -6.14 -22.62
C TRP A 131 -25.19 -5.88 -23.77
N SER A 132 -24.96 -4.59 -24.01
CA SER A 132 -23.88 -4.14 -24.88
C SER A 132 -22.50 -4.52 -24.30
N PRO A 133 -21.45 -4.60 -25.15
CA PRO A 133 -20.07 -4.73 -24.69
C PRO A 133 -19.68 -3.64 -23.67
N GLU A 134 -20.17 -2.42 -23.85
CA GLU A 134 -19.88 -1.27 -23.01
C GLU A 134 -20.47 -1.43 -21.59
N THR A 135 -21.72 -1.88 -21.48
CA THR A 135 -22.36 -2.17 -20.18
C THR A 135 -21.62 -3.28 -19.43
N ARG A 136 -21.20 -4.34 -20.12
CA ARG A 136 -20.39 -5.42 -19.52
C ARG A 136 -19.04 -4.89 -19.03
N GLN A 137 -18.33 -4.15 -19.88
CA GLN A 137 -17.04 -3.55 -19.53
C GLN A 137 -17.16 -2.63 -18.31
N ARG A 138 -18.22 -1.81 -18.23
CA ARG A 138 -18.46 -0.91 -17.10
C ARG A 138 -18.66 -1.69 -15.79
N ARG A 139 -19.47 -2.76 -15.81
CA ARG A 139 -19.68 -3.64 -14.66
C ARG A 139 -18.37 -4.32 -14.25
N ASP A 140 -17.64 -4.88 -15.21
CA ASP A 140 -16.43 -5.65 -14.92
C ASP A 140 -15.30 -4.75 -14.39
N LEU A 141 -15.20 -3.52 -14.91
CA LEU A 141 -14.30 -2.49 -14.37
C LEU A 141 -14.69 -2.11 -12.93
N ALA A 142 -15.98 -1.93 -12.66
CA ALA A 142 -16.47 -1.64 -11.32
C ALA A 142 -16.17 -2.79 -10.34
N LEU A 143 -16.43 -4.04 -10.73
CA LEU A 143 -16.10 -5.22 -9.91
C LEU A 143 -14.60 -5.33 -9.63
N GLY A 144 -13.76 -5.11 -10.65
CA GLY A 144 -12.31 -5.10 -10.48
C GLY A 144 -11.82 -4.00 -9.52
N ALA A 145 -12.46 -2.82 -9.56
CA ALA A 145 -12.14 -1.72 -8.67
C ALA A 145 -12.50 -2.03 -7.21
N VAL A 146 -13.68 -2.61 -6.96
CA VAL A 146 -14.08 -3.06 -5.61
C VAL A 146 -13.17 -4.17 -5.09
N GLU A 147 -12.74 -5.08 -5.96
CA GLU A 147 -11.84 -6.16 -5.55
C GLU A 147 -10.47 -5.63 -5.10
N ALA A 148 -9.99 -4.53 -5.67
CA ALA A 148 -8.73 -3.90 -5.29
C ALA A 148 -8.73 -3.35 -3.85
N THR A 149 -9.90 -3.12 -3.24
CA THR A 149 -10.01 -2.68 -1.84
C THR A 149 -9.93 -3.84 -0.85
N SER A 150 -9.91 -5.09 -1.32
CA SER A 150 -9.80 -6.26 -0.45
C SER A 150 -8.50 -6.23 0.36
N GLY A 151 -8.60 -6.61 1.63
CA GLY A 151 -7.43 -6.71 2.51
C GLY A 151 -6.92 -5.38 3.06
N LEU A 152 -7.57 -4.24 2.79
CA LEU A 152 -7.23 -2.96 3.42
C LEU A 152 -7.38 -3.00 4.95
N GLU A 153 -8.40 -3.68 5.49
CA GLU A 153 -8.55 -3.86 6.95
C GLU A 153 -7.36 -4.62 7.54
N ILE A 154 -6.91 -5.69 6.88
CA ILE A 154 -5.75 -6.47 7.33
C ILE A 154 -4.47 -5.64 7.23
N ALA A 155 -4.30 -4.87 6.15
CA ALA A 155 -3.16 -3.97 5.99
C ALA A 155 -3.12 -2.91 7.10
N TRP A 156 -4.27 -2.31 7.42
CA TRP A 156 -4.40 -1.34 8.51
C TRP A 156 -4.16 -1.97 9.88
N SER A 157 -4.70 -3.17 10.14
CA SER A 157 -4.47 -3.90 11.40
C SER A 157 -2.98 -4.18 11.64
N ARG A 158 -2.25 -4.56 10.59
CA ARG A 158 -0.79 -4.74 10.67
C ARG A 158 -0.06 -3.43 10.95
N PHE A 159 -0.49 -2.34 10.31
CA PHE A 159 0.03 -1.00 10.58
C PHE A 159 -0.21 -0.56 12.04
N ALA A 160 -1.42 -0.76 12.56
CA ALA A 160 -1.80 -0.45 13.93
C ALA A 160 -0.98 -1.24 14.96
N ALA A 161 -0.82 -2.55 14.74
CA ALA A 161 -0.01 -3.41 15.59
C ALA A 161 1.46 -2.97 15.60
N GLY A 162 2.05 -2.70 14.43
CA GLY A 162 3.42 -2.20 14.34
C GLY A 162 3.61 -0.84 15.01
N SER A 163 2.64 0.06 14.87
CA SER A 163 2.66 1.40 15.49
C SER A 163 2.63 1.31 17.01
N THR A 164 1.84 0.37 17.55
CA THR A 164 1.77 0.10 19.00
C THR A 164 3.10 -0.40 19.55
N VAL A 165 3.75 -1.35 18.84
CA VAL A 165 5.07 -1.86 19.23
C VAL A 165 6.11 -0.75 19.19
N ALA A 166 6.11 0.08 18.15
CA ALA A 166 7.02 1.21 18.01
C ALA A 166 6.82 2.26 19.13
N ASN A 167 5.57 2.62 19.44
CA ASN A 167 5.24 3.52 20.55
C ASN A 167 5.76 2.98 21.89
N ARG A 168 5.44 1.71 22.21
CA ARG A 168 5.88 1.09 23.46
C ARG A 168 7.40 1.03 23.58
N LEU A 169 8.09 0.74 22.48
CA LEU A 169 9.54 0.76 22.43
C LEU A 169 10.07 2.17 22.75
N THR A 170 9.55 3.22 22.13
CA THR A 170 9.99 4.59 22.41
C THR A 170 9.85 4.97 23.87
N VAL A 171 8.70 4.65 24.48
CA VAL A 171 8.46 4.91 25.91
C VAL A 171 9.51 4.19 26.77
N LEU A 172 9.78 2.91 26.50
CA LEU A 172 10.78 2.16 27.26
C LEU A 172 12.19 2.75 27.14
N LEU A 173 12.58 3.23 25.95
CA LEU A 173 13.91 3.82 25.73
C LEU A 173 14.03 5.20 26.42
N VAL A 174 12.97 6.02 26.41
CA VAL A 174 12.94 7.31 27.11
C VAL A 174 12.94 7.13 28.63
N ASP A 175 12.14 6.17 29.13
CA ASP A 175 12.10 5.83 30.54
C ASP A 175 13.44 5.26 31.01
N HIS A 176 14.11 4.46 30.17
CA HIS A 176 15.46 3.96 30.44
C HIS A 176 16.45 5.12 30.60
N ASP A 177 16.53 6.02 29.62
CA ASP A 177 17.46 7.15 29.63
C ASP A 177 17.27 8.01 30.89
N THR A 178 16.01 8.31 31.23
CA THR A 178 15.65 9.04 32.45
C THR A 178 16.11 8.30 33.71
N THR A 179 15.79 7.00 33.81
CA THR A 179 16.10 6.17 35.00
C THR A 179 17.61 5.97 35.17
N ALA A 180 18.35 5.73 34.08
CA ALA A 180 19.80 5.60 34.10
C ALA A 180 20.48 6.93 34.49
N GLY A 181 19.98 8.05 33.96
CA GLY A 181 20.42 9.40 34.34
C GLY A 181 20.21 9.71 35.83
N GLU A 182 19.07 9.30 36.40
CA GLU A 182 18.81 9.39 37.84
C GLU A 182 19.81 8.55 38.66
N ALA A 183 20.10 7.32 38.21
CA ALA A 183 21.07 6.48 38.88
C ALA A 183 22.48 7.08 38.86
N ALA A 184 22.90 7.66 37.73
CA ALA A 184 24.16 8.39 37.61
C ALA A 184 24.19 9.62 38.54
N ALA A 185 23.09 10.36 38.67
CA ALA A 185 22.96 11.46 39.63
C ALA A 185 23.08 10.98 41.09
N GLN A 186 22.47 9.85 41.45
CA GLN A 186 22.62 9.23 42.76
C GLN A 186 24.09 8.82 43.03
N GLY A 187 24.78 8.27 42.03
CA GLY A 187 26.21 7.98 42.08
C GLY A 187 27.07 9.21 42.37
N ARG A 188 26.82 10.33 41.66
CA ARG A 188 27.49 11.62 41.91
C ARG A 188 27.21 12.15 43.33
N ALA A 189 26.01 11.90 43.86
CA ALA A 189 25.64 12.22 45.24
C ALA A 189 26.16 11.20 46.28
N LYS A 190 27.02 10.26 45.90
CA LYS A 190 27.58 9.18 46.74
C LYS A 190 26.52 8.21 47.31
N LYS A 191 25.33 8.15 46.71
CA LYS A 191 24.23 7.25 47.07
C LYS A 191 24.31 5.94 46.28
N TYR A 192 25.46 5.26 46.31
CA TYR A 192 25.75 4.12 45.42
C TYR A 192 24.76 2.95 45.55
N ALA A 193 24.33 2.60 46.77
CA ALA A 193 23.36 1.51 46.97
C ALA A 193 21.98 1.84 46.38
N ALA A 194 21.55 3.11 46.47
CA ALA A 194 20.33 3.56 45.79
C ALA A 194 20.53 3.56 44.28
N GLY A 195 21.69 4.03 43.80
CA GLY A 195 22.08 4.02 42.39
C GLY A 195 22.02 2.63 41.77
N LEU A 196 22.51 1.61 42.48
CA LEU A 196 22.42 0.21 42.05
C LEU A 196 20.97 -0.27 41.89
N LYS A 197 20.08 0.10 42.83
CA LYS A 197 18.65 -0.25 42.73
C LYS A 197 18.00 0.44 41.54
N THR A 198 18.32 1.71 41.30
CA THR A 198 17.80 2.47 40.16
C THR A 198 18.34 1.92 38.83
N LEU A 199 19.62 1.54 38.75
CA LEU A 199 20.18 0.87 37.56
C LEU A 199 19.52 -0.46 37.26
N ALA A 200 19.20 -1.26 38.27
CA ALA A 200 18.48 -2.52 38.05
C ALA A 200 17.10 -2.27 37.40
N ALA A 201 16.43 -1.17 37.74
CA ALA A 201 15.18 -0.77 37.09
C ALA A 201 15.42 -0.33 35.63
N ALA A 202 16.48 0.44 35.38
CA ALA A 202 16.89 0.82 34.02
C ALA A 202 17.18 -0.42 33.15
N THR A 203 17.96 -1.38 33.65
CA THR A 203 18.24 -2.63 32.93
C THR A 203 16.98 -3.41 32.57
N ALA A 204 16.00 -3.48 33.48
CA ALA A 204 14.73 -4.14 33.21
C ALA A 204 13.90 -3.45 32.10
N LEU A 205 14.07 -2.14 31.90
CA LEU A 205 13.47 -1.42 30.77
C LEU A 205 14.15 -1.79 29.45
N LEU A 206 15.49 -1.89 29.43
CA LEU A 206 16.23 -2.37 28.25
C LEU A 206 15.89 -3.82 27.89
N ASP A 207 15.69 -4.70 28.86
CA ASP A 207 15.31 -6.09 28.60
C ASP A 207 13.91 -6.20 27.97
N GLN A 208 12.97 -5.34 28.40
CA GLN A 208 11.67 -5.21 27.73
C GLN A 208 11.83 -4.64 26.32
N ALA A 209 12.67 -3.62 26.13
CA ALA A 209 12.95 -3.05 24.81
C ALA A 209 13.57 -4.09 23.86
N LYS A 210 14.49 -4.94 24.32
CA LYS A 210 15.06 -6.07 23.56
C LYS A 210 13.98 -7.03 23.10
N SER A 211 13.04 -7.37 23.98
CA SER A 211 11.94 -8.28 23.64
C SER A 211 11.05 -7.71 22.52
N LEU A 212 10.78 -6.40 22.53
CA LEU A 212 10.03 -5.74 21.46
C LEU A 212 10.85 -5.62 20.17
N ARG A 213 12.16 -5.33 20.27
CA ARG A 213 13.09 -5.34 19.14
C ARG A 213 13.10 -6.71 18.44
N ASP A 214 13.15 -7.79 19.20
CA ASP A 214 13.14 -9.16 18.67
C ASP A 214 11.83 -9.47 17.92
N ALA A 215 10.69 -8.96 18.39
CA ALA A 215 9.43 -9.07 17.68
C ALA A 215 9.46 -8.31 16.33
N LEU A 216 10.05 -7.10 16.33
CA LEU A 216 10.20 -6.26 15.13
C LEU A 216 11.15 -6.85 14.09
N ALA A 217 12.20 -7.57 14.52
CA ALA A 217 13.25 -8.13 13.67
C ALA A 217 12.74 -9.04 12.55
N ASN A 218 11.52 -9.58 12.66
CA ASN A 218 10.89 -10.38 11.61
C ASN A 218 10.39 -9.54 10.41
N THR A 219 10.31 -8.22 10.58
CA THR A 219 9.61 -7.33 9.64
C THR A 219 10.41 -6.09 9.26
N VAL A 220 11.36 -5.66 10.10
CA VAL A 220 12.19 -4.47 9.87
C VAL A 220 13.64 -4.75 10.23
N ASP A 221 14.55 -4.02 9.59
CA ASP A 221 15.95 -3.98 10.02
C ASP A 221 16.04 -3.31 11.40
N VAL A 222 16.70 -3.99 12.32
CA VAL A 222 16.84 -3.58 13.73
C VAL A 222 18.31 -3.40 14.13
N ASP A 223 19.26 -3.39 13.19
CA ASP A 223 20.69 -3.36 13.50
C ASP A 223 21.10 -2.11 14.30
N THR A 224 20.61 -0.93 13.90
CA THR A 224 20.86 0.33 14.61
C THR A 224 20.27 0.31 16.01
N LEU A 225 19.02 -0.16 16.16
CA LEU A 225 18.34 -0.31 17.45
C LEU A 225 19.08 -1.31 18.36
N THR A 226 19.56 -2.40 17.78
CA THR A 226 20.35 -3.43 18.47
C THR A 226 21.62 -2.82 19.04
N GLN A 227 22.41 -2.14 18.20
CA GLN A 227 23.65 -1.49 18.64
C GLN A 227 23.40 -0.44 19.72
N TRP A 228 22.30 0.32 19.60
CA TRP A 228 21.94 1.33 20.61
C TRP A 228 21.63 0.68 21.96
N ILE A 229 20.79 -0.36 21.96
CA ILE A 229 20.41 -1.08 23.18
C ILE A 229 21.63 -1.74 23.82
N ASP A 230 22.51 -2.36 23.03
CA ASP A 230 23.67 -3.08 23.54
C ASP A 230 24.69 -2.14 24.17
N ARG A 231 24.94 -0.97 23.57
CA ARG A 231 25.84 0.05 24.15
C ARG A 231 25.30 0.61 25.46
N ASN A 232 24.00 0.85 25.55
CA ASN A 232 23.37 1.29 26.80
C ASN A 232 23.44 0.20 27.87
N ALA A 233 23.23 -1.07 27.51
CA ALA A 233 23.39 -2.19 28.44
C ALA A 233 24.85 -2.35 28.93
N GLU A 234 25.83 -2.13 28.05
CA GLU A 234 27.26 -2.13 28.41
C GLU A 234 27.57 -1.00 29.41
N TYR A 235 27.04 0.20 29.17
CA TYR A 235 27.17 1.33 30.09
C TYR A 235 26.55 1.06 31.47
N ASP A 236 25.29 0.59 31.52
CA ASP A 236 24.59 0.28 32.77
C ASP A 236 25.36 -0.76 33.59
N THR A 237 25.89 -1.78 32.92
CA THR A 237 26.72 -2.83 33.55
C THR A 237 28.02 -2.25 34.12
N ALA A 238 28.70 -1.39 33.36
CA ALA A 238 29.95 -0.78 33.80
C ALA A 238 29.74 0.20 34.97
N LEU A 239 28.65 0.98 34.94
CA LEU A 239 28.29 1.89 36.01
C LEU A 239 27.90 1.14 37.29
N ALA A 240 27.14 0.05 37.18
CA ALA A 240 26.82 -0.81 38.32
C ALA A 240 28.10 -1.42 38.93
N ALA A 241 29.03 -1.88 38.09
CA ALA A 241 30.32 -2.39 38.56
C ALA A 241 31.14 -1.32 39.30
N LEU A 242 31.11 -0.06 38.82
CA LEU A 242 31.75 1.07 39.49
C LEU A 242 31.11 1.39 40.85
N PHE A 243 29.79 1.40 40.94
CA PHE A 243 29.08 1.60 42.21
C PHE A 243 29.42 0.50 43.21
N GLN A 244 29.37 -0.76 42.78
CA GLN A 244 29.71 -1.89 43.65
C GLN A 244 31.17 -1.82 44.11
N ALA A 245 32.12 -1.57 43.20
CA ALA A 245 33.53 -1.44 43.56
C ALA A 245 33.79 -0.27 44.53
N THR A 246 33.03 0.82 44.42
CA THR A 246 33.13 1.97 45.32
C THR A 246 32.57 1.66 46.71
N ILE A 247 31.47 0.91 46.79
CA ILE A 247 30.93 0.41 48.06
C ILE A 247 31.93 -0.54 48.73
N ASP A 248 32.43 -1.53 47.99
CA ASP A 248 33.40 -2.52 48.48
C ASP A 248 34.68 -1.87 49.02
N ALA A 249 35.11 -0.79 48.38
CA ALA A 249 36.35 -0.11 48.71
C ALA A 249 36.29 0.70 50.02
N LYS A 250 35.09 0.97 50.57
CA LYS A 250 34.89 1.67 51.86
C LYS A 250 35.71 2.97 52.00
N GLY A 251 35.87 3.72 50.92
CA GLY A 251 36.62 4.97 50.87
C GLY A 251 38.12 4.83 50.53
N ALA A 252 38.65 3.62 50.39
CA ALA A 252 39.99 3.39 49.87
C ALA A 252 40.00 3.46 48.33
N ILE A 253 41.13 3.84 47.74
CA ILE A 253 41.32 3.75 46.28
C ILE A 253 41.93 2.38 45.96
N THR A 254 41.13 1.47 45.44
CA THR A 254 41.56 0.10 45.11
C THR A 254 41.84 -0.07 43.61
N ALA A 255 42.60 -1.11 43.24
CA ALA A 255 42.82 -1.45 41.84
C ALA A 255 41.50 -1.79 41.12
N LYS A 256 40.59 -2.50 41.81
CA LYS A 256 39.24 -2.84 41.33
C LYS A 256 38.42 -1.59 41.03
N GLN A 257 38.43 -0.60 41.92
CA GLN A 257 37.72 0.66 41.71
C GLN A 257 38.28 1.44 40.50
N LYS A 258 39.61 1.52 40.37
CA LYS A 258 40.26 2.16 39.21
C LYS A 258 39.89 1.47 37.90
N ALA A 259 39.93 0.13 37.87
CA ALA A 259 39.55 -0.65 36.69
C ALA A 259 38.08 -0.43 36.32
N ALA A 260 37.17 -0.44 37.30
CA ALA A 260 35.75 -0.18 37.07
C ALA A 260 35.49 1.24 36.54
N ALA A 261 36.22 2.25 37.05
CA ALA A 261 36.11 3.62 36.56
C ALA A 261 36.61 3.79 35.11
N ILE A 262 37.66 3.03 34.72
CA ILE A 262 38.14 3.00 33.33
C ILE A 262 37.11 2.32 32.43
N ALA A 263 36.53 1.21 32.87
CA ALA A 263 35.51 0.49 32.11
C ALA A 263 34.24 1.33 31.91
N GLU A 264 33.75 1.99 32.96
CA GLU A 264 32.60 2.90 32.88
C GLU A 264 32.85 4.04 31.90
N ARG A 265 34.02 4.69 31.97
CA ARG A 265 34.37 5.76 31.03
C ARG A 265 34.41 5.28 29.59
N LYS A 266 35.02 4.11 29.35
CA LYS A 266 35.06 3.51 28.01
C LYS A 266 33.65 3.24 27.47
N ALA A 267 32.76 2.71 28.30
CA ALA A 267 31.38 2.44 27.90
C ALA A 267 30.60 3.73 27.67
N HIS A 268 30.79 4.75 28.52
CA HIS A 268 30.21 6.07 28.36
C HIS A 268 30.61 6.72 27.03
N ASP A 269 31.88 6.62 26.64
CA ASP A 269 32.40 7.20 25.39
C ASP A 269 31.80 6.53 24.13
N LEU A 270 31.17 5.35 24.26
CA LEU A 270 30.47 4.67 23.17
C LEU A 270 28.99 5.06 23.05
N LEU A 271 28.44 5.76 24.06
CA LEU A 271 27.04 6.18 24.03
C LEU A 271 26.80 7.20 22.92
N PRO A 272 25.61 7.19 22.30
CA PRO A 272 25.22 8.22 21.36
C PRO A 272 25.23 9.59 22.03
N ALA A 273 25.74 10.61 21.33
CA ALA A 273 25.91 11.94 21.93
C ALA A 273 24.60 12.62 22.36
N ASN A 274 23.45 12.26 21.78
CA ASN A 274 22.12 12.86 22.05
C ASN A 274 20.96 11.86 21.81
N THR A 275 19.76 12.19 22.32
CA THR A 275 18.48 11.53 22.02
C THR A 275 18.08 11.55 20.53
N SER A 276 18.78 12.30 19.68
CA SER A 276 18.65 12.25 18.22
C SER A 276 18.81 10.83 17.65
N GLY A 277 19.56 9.96 18.34
CA GLY A 277 19.66 8.54 17.98
C GLY A 277 18.31 7.80 18.04
N LEU A 278 17.44 8.16 19.00
CA LEU A 278 16.10 7.58 19.12
C LEU A 278 15.21 8.00 17.93
N VAL A 279 15.30 9.24 17.47
CA VAL A 279 14.56 9.73 16.29
C VAL A 279 14.96 8.96 15.03
N ILE A 280 16.25 8.65 14.86
CA ILE A 280 16.75 7.86 13.73
C ILE A 280 16.21 6.43 13.80
N ILE A 281 16.28 5.80 14.97
CA ILE A 281 15.73 4.45 15.21
C ILE A 281 14.23 4.41 14.90
N LEU A 282 13.48 5.42 15.36
CA LEU A 282 12.04 5.56 15.07
C LEU A 282 11.76 5.73 13.58
N ALA A 283 12.57 6.55 12.89
CA ALA A 283 12.45 6.72 11.45
C ALA A 283 12.76 5.43 10.68
N GLU A 284 13.71 4.61 11.13
CA GLU A 284 14.02 3.31 10.54
C GLU A 284 12.89 2.30 10.73
N ILE A 285 12.33 2.20 11.94
CA ILE A 285 11.16 1.34 12.22
C ILE A 285 9.95 1.78 11.37
N GLY A 286 9.70 3.10 11.30
CA GLY A 286 8.65 3.68 10.47
C GLY A 286 8.85 3.37 8.97
N ARG A 287 10.08 3.50 8.47
CA ARG A 287 10.41 3.27 7.06
C ARG A 287 10.39 1.79 6.66
N GLY A 288 10.79 0.88 7.54
CA GLY A 288 10.93 -0.55 7.24
C GLY A 288 9.58 -1.27 7.06
N GLY A 289 8.68 -1.14 8.04
CA GLY A 289 7.46 -1.97 8.11
C GLY A 289 6.18 -1.18 7.94
N LEU A 290 6.07 -0.03 8.62
CA LEU A 290 4.84 0.78 8.63
C LEU A 290 4.62 1.49 7.29
N ASN A 291 5.69 1.92 6.64
CA ASN A 291 5.62 2.53 5.31
C ASN A 291 5.09 1.56 4.25
N GLN A 292 5.36 0.25 4.35
CA GLN A 292 4.87 -0.73 3.39
C GLN A 292 3.34 -0.87 3.42
N ALA A 293 2.74 -0.79 4.61
CA ALA A 293 1.28 -0.81 4.74
C ALA A 293 0.65 0.44 4.11
N VAL A 294 1.23 1.62 4.32
CA VAL A 294 0.77 2.87 3.70
C VAL A 294 0.95 2.84 2.18
N ILE A 295 2.08 2.31 1.67
CA ILE A 295 2.30 2.11 0.23
C ILE A 295 1.18 1.24 -0.36
N GLY A 296 0.84 0.11 0.28
CA GLY A 296 -0.24 -0.75 -0.19
C GLY A 296 -1.59 -0.02 -0.27
N ILE A 297 -1.90 0.84 0.71
CA ILE A 297 -3.12 1.66 0.71
C ILE A 297 -3.10 2.66 -0.46
N GLU A 298 -1.98 3.35 -0.69
CA GLU A 298 -1.84 4.32 -1.79
C GLU A 298 -1.86 3.65 -3.18
N GLU A 299 -1.33 2.41 -3.31
CA GLU A 299 -1.47 1.63 -4.53
C GLU A 299 -2.93 1.25 -4.81
N THR A 300 -3.67 0.84 -3.78
CA THR A 300 -5.11 0.58 -3.89
C THR A 300 -5.88 1.84 -4.26
N ARG A 301 -5.57 2.98 -3.62
CA ARG A 301 -6.12 4.29 -3.98
C ARG A 301 -5.91 4.60 -5.45
N ALA A 302 -4.69 4.46 -5.95
CA ALA A 302 -4.37 4.77 -7.34
C ALA A 302 -5.14 3.87 -8.33
N LYS A 303 -5.27 2.57 -8.02
CA LYS A 303 -6.06 1.63 -8.84
C LYS A 303 -7.55 1.99 -8.85
N LEU A 304 -8.11 2.32 -7.68
CA LEU A 304 -9.51 2.68 -7.53
C LEU A 304 -9.81 4.00 -8.25
N GLN A 305 -8.97 5.02 -8.08
CA GLN A 305 -9.11 6.30 -8.80
C GLN A 305 -9.03 6.11 -10.31
N ALA A 306 -8.07 5.32 -10.80
CA ALA A 306 -7.96 5.04 -12.24
C ALA A 306 -9.22 4.35 -12.81
N ALA A 307 -9.89 3.50 -12.02
CA ALA A 307 -11.16 2.90 -12.41
C ALA A 307 -12.30 3.93 -12.40
N VAL A 308 -12.38 4.78 -11.38
CA VAL A 308 -13.36 5.88 -11.30
C VAL A 308 -13.21 6.84 -12.49
N ASP A 309 -11.99 7.23 -12.83
CA ASP A 309 -11.71 8.12 -13.97
C ASP A 309 -12.20 7.51 -15.29
N ARG A 310 -11.99 6.20 -15.49
CA ARG A 310 -12.48 5.49 -16.68
C ARG A 310 -14.01 5.35 -16.70
N LEU A 311 -14.65 5.17 -15.55
CA LEU A 311 -16.11 5.07 -15.44
C LEU A 311 -16.81 6.42 -15.60
N THR A 312 -16.12 7.51 -15.29
CA THR A 312 -16.64 8.90 -15.38
C THR A 312 -16.30 9.59 -16.70
N ALA A 313 -15.30 9.09 -17.43
CA ALA A 313 -14.94 9.61 -18.75
C ALA A 313 -16.17 9.58 -19.69
N PRO A 314 -16.44 10.66 -20.44
CA PRO A 314 -17.44 10.61 -21.50
C PRO A 314 -17.05 9.51 -22.49
N ALA A 315 -18.04 8.75 -22.97
CA ALA A 315 -17.80 7.77 -24.04
C ALA A 315 -17.14 8.51 -25.21
N SER A 316 -15.85 8.26 -25.44
CA SER A 316 -15.10 8.91 -26.50
C SER A 316 -15.86 8.73 -27.81
N ALA A 317 -16.10 9.85 -28.51
CA ALA A 317 -16.57 9.87 -29.88
C ALA A 317 -15.73 8.89 -30.72
N GLU A 318 -16.39 8.16 -31.61
CA GLU A 318 -15.73 7.29 -32.59
C GLU A 318 -14.49 7.97 -33.18
N PRO A 319 -13.38 7.25 -33.38
CA PRO A 319 -12.31 7.78 -34.21
C PRO A 319 -12.90 8.07 -35.58
N ASP A 320 -12.80 9.34 -36.02
CA ASP A 320 -13.16 9.73 -37.38
C ASP A 320 -12.55 8.70 -38.37
N PRO A 321 -13.32 8.26 -39.38
CA PRO A 321 -12.81 7.33 -40.37
C PRO A 321 -11.54 7.93 -40.98
N PRO A 322 -10.51 7.12 -41.26
CA PRO A 322 -9.30 7.64 -41.88
C PRO A 322 -9.70 8.32 -43.19
N THR A 323 -9.49 9.63 -43.27
CA THR A 323 -9.46 10.34 -44.53
C THR A 323 -8.25 9.81 -45.31
N ASP A 324 -8.45 8.72 -46.03
CA ASP A 324 -7.57 8.33 -47.13
C ASP A 324 -7.57 9.47 -48.16
N GLY A 325 -6.36 9.84 -48.55
CA GLY A 325 -6.06 11.15 -49.11
C GLY A 325 -6.46 11.33 -50.56
N ASP A 326 -6.19 12.55 -51.03
CA ASP A 326 -5.65 12.73 -52.37
C ASP A 326 -4.70 13.92 -52.35
N GLY A 327 -3.43 13.62 -52.66
CA GLY A 327 -2.44 14.62 -52.96
C GLY A 327 -2.80 15.31 -54.27
N GLN A 328 -2.84 16.64 -54.24
CA GLN A 328 -2.53 17.44 -55.42
C GLN A 328 -1.28 18.28 -55.12
N PRO A 329 -0.17 18.06 -55.83
CA PRO A 329 0.92 19.03 -55.85
C PRO A 329 0.48 20.20 -56.74
N SER A 330 0.32 21.39 -56.18
CA SER A 330 0.18 22.60 -56.99
C SER A 330 1.57 22.99 -57.52
N GLU A 331 1.87 22.51 -58.71
CA GLU A 331 2.93 23.02 -59.57
C GLU A 331 2.60 24.48 -59.95
N GLY A 332 3.56 25.38 -59.74
CA GLY A 332 3.35 26.82 -59.82
C GLY A 332 3.28 27.39 -61.23
N ALA A 333 2.91 28.67 -61.31
CA ALA A 333 3.47 29.61 -62.29
C ALA A 333 3.23 31.07 -61.83
N PRO A 334 4.12 32.01 -62.23
CA PRO A 334 4.34 33.30 -61.59
C PRO A 334 3.55 34.43 -62.26
N THR A 335 3.56 35.64 -61.70
CA THR A 335 3.83 36.92 -62.39
C THR A 335 3.49 38.13 -61.51
N GLY A 336 4.32 39.17 -61.62
CA GLY A 336 3.92 40.57 -61.39
C GLY A 336 4.36 41.18 -60.10
#